data_AF-A0A3N5N5M0-F1
#
_entry.id   AF-A0A3N5N5M0-F1
#
_cell.length_a   1.000
_cell.length_b   1.000
_cell.length_c   1.000
_cell.angle_alpha   90.00
_cell.angle_beta   90.00
_cell.angle_gamma   90.00
#
_symmetry.space_group_name_H-M   'P 1'
#
loop_
_entity.id
_entity.type
_entity.pdbx_description
1 polymer ?
#
loop_
_entity_poly.entity_id
_entity_poly.type
_entity_poly.pdbx_seq_one_letter_code
_entity_poly.pdbx_strand_id
1 'polypeptide(L)' 'MDLSIVIPAYNEEGKIVKDLAAASAFLSARSLNGEIIVVNDGSTDGSVAQARRFSPAEGVSLVVLDHRVH' A
#
# COMPACT_ATOMS: atom_id res chain seq x y z
N MET A 1 6.78 -15.47 -5.67
CA MET A 1 5.89 -14.46 -5.09
C MET A 1 4.98 -15.22 -4.16
N ASP A 2 5.05 -14.88 -2.88
CA ASP A 2 4.70 -15.78 -1.78
C ASP A 2 3.48 -15.28 -1.00
N LEU A 3 3.27 -13.96 -0.95
CA LEU A 3 2.15 -13.33 -0.26
C LEU A 3 1.79 -11.99 -0.90
N SER A 4 0.48 -11.73 -1.05
CA SER A 4 -0.06 -10.42 -1.38
C SER A 4 -0.83 -9.87 -0.18
N ILE A 5 -0.59 -8.61 0.18
CA ILE A 5 -1.29 -7.89 1.24
C ILE A 5 -2.16 -6.82 0.57
N VAL A 6 -3.48 -6.95 0.71
CA VAL A 6 -4.44 -5.97 0.15
C VAL A 6 -4.89 -5.01 1.25
N ILE A 7 -4.74 -3.71 0.99
CA ILE A 7 -5.09 -2.63 1.93
C ILE A 7 -6.16 -1.75 1.28
N PRO A 8 -7.44 -1.85 1.70
CA PRO A 8 -8.46 -0.87 1.30
C PRO A 8 -8.15 0.49 1.93
N ALA A 9 -8.33 1.57 1.17
CA ALA A 9 -8.06 2.93 1.62
C ALA A 9 -9.20 3.88 1.22
N TYR A 10 -9.70 4.64 2.20
CA TYR A 10 -10.64 5.74 2.00
C TYR A 10 -10.35 6.84 3.02
N ASN A 11 -9.83 7.98 2.55
CA ASN A 11 -9.47 9.13 3.37
C ASN A 11 -8.55 8.82 4.57
N GLU A 12 -7.48 8.07 4.33
CA GLU A 12 -6.47 7.63 5.30
C GLU A 12 -5.14 8.41 5.17
N GLU A 13 -5.12 9.67 4.72
CA GLU A 13 -3.86 10.38 4.41
C GLU A 13 -2.84 10.41 5.56
N GLY A 14 -3.33 10.47 6.81
CA GLY A 14 -2.49 10.49 8.01
C GLY A 14 -1.99 9.12 8.47
N LYS A 15 -2.46 8.03 7.84
CA LYS A 15 -2.24 6.66 8.32
C LYS A 15 -1.70 5.71 7.25
N ILE A 16 -2.03 5.92 5.99
CA ILE A 16 -1.69 5.00 4.90
C ILE A 16 -0.20 4.64 4.83
N VAL A 17 0.70 5.61 5.05
CA VAL A 17 2.15 5.37 5.04
C VAL A 17 2.59 4.43 6.16
N LYS A 18 1.97 4.53 7.34
CA LYS A 18 2.28 3.67 8.49
C LYS A 18 1.86 2.23 8.23
N ASP A 19 0.69 2.03 7.62
CA ASP A 19 0.18 0.70 7.29
C ASP A 19 1.05 0.04 6.20
N LEU A 20 1.44 0.81 5.18
CA LEU A 20 2.38 0.37 4.14
C LEU A 20 3.76 -0.01 4.71
N ALA A 21 4.29 0.81 5.63
CA ALA A 21 5.56 0.52 6.30
C ALA A 21 5.49 -0.77 7.14
N ALA A 22 4.40 -0.98 7.87
CA ALA A 22 4.20 -2.20 8.67
C ALA A 22 4.09 -3.45 7.79
N ALA A 23 3.33 -3.39 6.69
CA ALA A 23 3.20 -4.49 5.74
C ALA A 23 4.54 -4.80 5.06
N SER A 24 5.28 -3.77 4.63
CA SER A 24 6.60 -3.95 4.02
C SER A 24 7.62 -4.54 4.99
N ALA A 25 7.62 -4.08 6.25
CA ALA A 25 8.50 -4.61 7.28
C ALA A 25 8.18 -6.08 7.59
N PHE A 26 6.89 -6.45 7.62
CA PHE A 26 6.46 -7.83 7.83
C PHE A 26 6.99 -8.78 6.75
N LEU A 27 6.88 -8.38 5.48
CA LEU A 27 7.35 -9.17 4.34
C LEU A 27 8.87 -9.32 4.36
N SER A 28 9.58 -8.20 4.58
CA SER A 28 11.04 -8.18 4.67
C SER A 28 11.57 -9.04 5.83
N ALA A 29 10.98 -8.93 7.02
CA ALA A 29 11.39 -9.70 8.20
C ALA A 29 11.19 -11.21 8.05
N ARG A 30 10.35 -11.65 7.11
CA ARG A 30 10.10 -13.06 6.79
C ARG A 30 10.80 -13.52 5.51
N SER A 31 11.58 -12.64 4.87
CA SER A 31 12.24 -12.89 3.58
C SER A 31 11.26 -13.37 2.50
N LEU A 32 10.03 -12.85 2.51
CA LEU A 32 9.01 -13.19 1.53
C LEU A 32 9.08 -12.22 0.34
N ASN A 33 9.02 -12.76 -0.87
CA ASN A 33 8.82 -11.95 -2.07
C ASN A 33 7.32 -11.62 -2.15
N GLY A 34 6.96 -10.38 -1.84
CA GLY A 34 5.57 -9.99 -1.67
C GLY A 34 5.15 -8.77 -2.46
N GLU A 35 3.85 -8.53 -2.45
CA GLU A 35 3.22 -7.34 -3.03
C GLU A 35 2.27 -6.72 -2.01
N ILE A 36 2.26 -5.40 -1.98
CA ILE A 36 1.26 -4.63 -1.27
C ILE A 36 0.37 -3.97 -2.31
N ILE A 37 -0.93 -4.24 -2.24
CA ILE A 37 -1.93 -3.69 -3.16
C ILE A 37 -2.82 -2.73 -2.36
N VAL A 38 -2.67 -1.43 -2.61
CA VAL A 38 -3.60 -0.42 -2.09
C VAL A 38 -4.78 -0.31 -3.03
N VAL A 39 -5.98 -0.48 -2.51
CA VAL A 39 -7.23 -0.30 -3.25
C VAL A 39 -7.90 0.97 -2.73
N ASN A 40 -7.80 2.06 -3.48
CA ASN A 40 -8.44 3.31 -3.14
C ASN A 40 -9.91 3.31 -3.55
N ASP A 41 -10.79 3.55 -2.59
CA ASP A 41 -12.25 3.57 -2.77
C ASP A 41 -12.77 5.02 -2.87
N GLY A 42 -12.20 5.80 -3.77
CA GLY A 42 -12.64 7.18 -4.00
C GLY A 42 -12.21 8.20 -2.93
N SER A 43 -11.03 8.04 -2.31
CA SER A 43 -10.49 9.07 -1.40
C SER A 43 -10.44 10.44 -2.09
N THR A 44 -10.79 11.47 -1.33
CA THR A 44 -10.76 12.89 -1.73
C THR A 44 -9.60 13.65 -1.11
N ASP A 45 -8.79 12.99 -0.28
CA ASP A 45 -7.67 13.55 0.45
C ASP A 45 -6.31 13.15 -0.17
N GLY A 46 -5.21 13.34 0.58
CA GLY A 46 -3.86 12.99 0.15
C GLY A 46 -3.53 11.48 0.08
N SER A 47 -4.45 10.57 0.42
CA SER A 47 -4.17 9.13 0.59
C SER A 47 -3.43 8.49 -0.58
N VAL A 48 -3.94 8.66 -1.80
CA VAL A 48 -3.34 8.06 -3.01
C VAL A 48 -1.97 8.64 -3.29
N ALA A 49 -1.79 9.95 -3.11
CA ALA A 49 -0.52 10.62 -3.34
C ALA A 49 0.54 10.15 -2.34
N GLN A 50 0.16 9.99 -1.06
CA GLN A 50 1.03 9.44 -0.02
C GLN A 50 1.41 7.98 -0.31
N ALA A 51 0.44 7.14 -0.68
CA ALA A 51 0.69 5.75 -1.04
C ALA A 51 1.65 5.62 -2.22
N ARG A 52 1.47 6.40 -3.30
CA ARG A 52 2.34 6.35 -4.49
C ARG A 52 3.76 6.84 -4.24
N ARG A 53 3.99 7.64 -3.19
CA ARG A 53 5.32 8.14 -2.80
C ARG A 53 6.05 7.18 -1.87
N PHE A 54 5.38 6.17 -1.35
CA PHE A 54 6.00 5.18 -0.47
C PHE A 54 6.88 4.23 -1.27
N SER A 55 8.12 4.05 -0.81
CA SER A 55 9.05 3.05 -1.35
C SER A 55 9.11 1.86 -0.39
N PRO A 56 8.65 0.67 -0.79
CA PRO A 56 8.74 -0.52 0.04
C PRO A 56 10.18 -1.05 0.12
N ALA A 57 10.40 -2.01 1.01
CA ALA A 57 11.65 -2.74 1.16
C ALA A 57 11.99 -3.57 -0.09
N GLU A 58 13.26 -3.97 -0.22
CA GLU A 58 13.71 -4.83 -1.31
C GLU A 58 12.92 -6.14 -1.37
N GLY A 59 12.59 -6.61 -2.57
CA GLY A 59 11.77 -7.80 -2.78
C GLY A 59 10.26 -7.61 -2.54
N VAL A 60 9.84 -6.39 -2.22
CA VAL A 60 8.42 -6.03 -2.07
C VAL A 60 8.00 -5.07 -3.19
N SER A 61 6.93 -5.42 -3.90
CA SER A 61 6.29 -4.55 -4.88
C SER A 61 5.12 -3.78 -4.28
N LEU A 62 4.84 -2.59 -4.79
CA LEU A 62 3.70 -1.77 -4.38
C LEU A 62 2.85 -1.43 -5.60
N VAL A 63 1.56 -1.74 -5.53
CA VAL A 63 0.56 -1.39 -6.54
C VAL A 63 -0.53 -0.54 -5.89
N VAL A 64 -0.92 0.55 -6.55
CA VAL A 64 -2.02 1.41 -6.10
C VAL A 64 -3.10 1.43 -7.18
N LEU A 65 -4.19 0.71 -6.90
CA LEU A 65 -5.41 0.66 -7.70
C LEU A 65 -6.30 1.81 -7.26
N ASP A 66 -6.43 2.83 -8.10
CA ASP A 66 -7.30 3.99 -7.86
C ASP A 66 -8.59 3.85 -8.66
N HIS A 67 -9.68 3.52 -8.00
CA HIS A 67 -11.00 3.45 -8.63
C HIS A 67 -11.76 4.75 -8.35
N ARG A 68 -11.94 5.58 -9.39
CA ARG A 68 -12.81 6.76 -9.34
C ARG A 68 -14.06 6.49 -10.14
N VAL A 69 -15.19 6.26 -9.46
CA VAL A 69 -16.50 6.26 -10.10
C VAL A 69 -16.76 7.69 -10.59
N HIS A 70 -16.90 7.87 -11.91
CA HIS A 70 -17.30 9.15 -12.52
C HIS A 70 -18.79 9.39 -12.32
#